data_AF-A0AAV5T915-F1
#
_entry.id   AF-A0AAV5T915-F1
#
_cell.length_a   1.000
_cell.length_b   1.000
_cell.length_c   1.000
_cell.angle_alpha   90.00
_cell.angle_beta   90.00
_cell.angle_gamma   90.00
#
_symmetry.space_group_name_H-M   'P 1'
#
loop_
_entity.id
_entity.type
_entity.pdbx_description
1 polymer ?
#
loop_
_entity_poly.entity_id
_entity_poly.type
_entity_poly.pdbx_seq_one_letter_code
_entity_poly.pdbx_strand_id
1 'polypeptide(L)'
;NGDYDRLAHIHANVNQAPSAHSGPAFLAWHREYIKRFEIALRLVDPLVSLPYWDTTLEGALADVRYLSLWTAELMGSTMNGAVTSGAFRGWTAITGAPMVRNLGRDSGRVLNSNDRRLALGKTRIESVMAFTSTRVGCPYAIEWDNLEFAHGYSHVYVGGEMLEQHTAAFDPIFFLYSMWEDWRIARQPRNTRPVAYPPNNPACSSVAH
;
A
#
# COMPACT_ATOMS: atom_id res chain seq x y z
N ASN A 1 11.18 19.49 7.97
CA ASN A 1 10.20 20.16 7.08
C ASN A 1 8.76 19.68 7.29
N GLY A 2 8.48 18.57 8.00
CA GLY A 2 7.09 18.17 8.33
C GLY A 2 6.30 17.57 7.15
N ASP A 3 6.96 17.37 6.01
CA ASP A 3 6.33 16.87 4.79
C ASP A 3 5.84 15.42 4.93
N TYR A 4 6.54 14.60 5.73
CA TYR A 4 6.10 13.24 6.08
C TYR A 4 4.71 13.28 6.74
N ASP A 5 4.58 14.02 7.84
CA ASP A 5 3.35 14.11 8.63
C ASP A 5 2.19 14.63 7.76
N ARG A 6 2.46 15.64 6.92
CA ARG A 6 1.48 16.16 5.98
C ARG A 6 0.97 15.08 5.01
N LEU A 7 1.87 14.27 4.44
CA LEU A 7 1.50 13.19 3.53
C LEU A 7 0.69 12.12 4.29
N ALA A 8 1.16 11.70 5.46
CA ALA A 8 0.45 10.74 6.31
C ALA A 8 -0.99 11.20 6.63
N HIS A 9 -1.17 12.48 6.96
CA HIS A 9 -2.48 13.06 7.19
C HIS A 9 -3.39 13.11 5.96
N ILE A 10 -2.84 13.25 4.75
CA ILE A 10 -3.62 13.19 3.49
C ILE A 10 -4.24 11.81 3.33
N HIS A 11 -3.45 10.74 3.49
CA HIS A 11 -3.97 9.38 3.41
C HIS A 11 -4.98 9.08 4.53
N ALA A 12 -4.70 9.56 5.74
CA ALA A 12 -5.57 9.34 6.89
C ALA A 12 -6.96 9.98 6.76
N ASN A 13 -7.07 11.05 5.98
CA ASN A 13 -8.30 11.80 5.82
C ASN A 13 -9.05 11.39 4.55
N VAL A 14 -10.12 10.62 4.70
CA VAL A 14 -10.98 10.17 3.60
C VAL A 14 -11.56 11.31 2.75
N ASN A 15 -11.72 12.53 3.32
CA ASN A 15 -12.18 13.69 2.54
C ASN A 15 -11.09 14.26 1.63
N GLN A 16 -9.82 14.03 1.95
CA GLN A 16 -8.67 14.43 1.14
C GLN A 16 -8.20 13.32 0.19
N ALA A 17 -8.42 12.07 0.57
CA ALA A 17 -8.03 10.87 -0.17
C ALA A 17 -9.23 9.96 -0.53
N PRO A 18 -10.34 10.49 -1.06
CA PRO A 18 -11.56 9.70 -1.25
C PRO A 18 -11.37 8.56 -2.26
N SER A 19 -10.42 8.68 -3.19
CA SER A 19 -10.10 7.69 -4.21
C SER A 19 -9.05 6.66 -3.79
N ALA A 20 -8.50 6.78 -2.57
CA ALA A 20 -7.37 5.97 -2.14
C ALA A 20 -7.71 4.48 -2.01
N HIS A 21 -8.96 4.13 -1.73
CA HIS A 21 -9.40 2.75 -1.46
C HIS A 21 -10.69 2.42 -2.22
N SER A 22 -11.18 1.19 -2.14
CA SER A 22 -12.55 0.80 -2.49
C SER A 22 -12.98 1.02 -3.95
N GLY A 23 -12.04 1.18 -4.88
CA GLY A 23 -12.36 1.50 -6.26
C GLY A 23 -11.19 1.54 -7.22
N PRO A 24 -11.47 1.75 -8.52
CA PRO A 24 -10.50 1.59 -9.60
C PRO A 24 -9.31 2.54 -9.49
N ALA A 25 -9.49 3.70 -8.85
CA ALA A 25 -8.42 4.66 -8.62
C ALA A 25 -7.34 4.20 -7.63
N PHE A 26 -7.56 3.16 -6.81
CA PHE A 26 -6.65 2.70 -5.74
C PHE A 26 -5.18 2.67 -6.19
N LEU A 27 -4.89 2.01 -7.31
CA LEU A 27 -3.51 1.82 -7.82
C LEU A 27 -2.90 3.13 -8.34
N ALA A 28 -3.67 3.92 -9.07
CA ALA A 28 -3.19 5.19 -9.63
C ALA A 28 -2.98 6.26 -8.55
N TRP A 29 -3.88 6.29 -7.56
CA TRP A 29 -3.82 7.18 -6.41
C TRP A 29 -2.56 6.89 -5.58
N HIS A 30 -2.33 5.63 -5.20
CA HIS A 30 -1.14 5.24 -4.43
C HIS A 30 0.16 5.48 -5.20
N ARG A 31 0.17 5.27 -6.52
CA ARG A 31 1.35 5.59 -7.35
C ARG A 31 1.73 7.06 -7.29
N GLU A 32 0.77 7.98 -7.44
CA GLU A 32 1.04 9.42 -7.36
C GLU A 32 1.39 9.83 -5.93
N TYR A 33 0.76 9.21 -4.92
CA TYR A 33 1.06 9.44 -3.51
C TYR A 33 2.51 9.08 -3.16
N ILE A 34 2.97 7.90 -3.55
CA ILE A 34 4.36 7.45 -3.35
C ILE A 34 5.35 8.31 -4.14
N LYS A 35 5.01 8.72 -5.36
CA LYS A 35 5.83 9.65 -6.15
C LYS A 35 6.01 10.99 -5.43
N ARG A 36 4.96 11.53 -4.80
CA ARG A 36 5.05 12.77 -4.01
C ARG A 36 5.95 12.59 -2.78
N PHE A 37 5.90 11.42 -2.15
CA PHE A 37 6.81 11.09 -1.07
C PHE A 37 8.27 11.04 -1.54
N GLU A 38 8.58 10.37 -2.65
CA GLU A 38 9.94 10.35 -3.21
C GLU A 38 10.42 11.77 -3.59
N ILE A 39 9.54 12.60 -4.18
CA ILE A 39 9.86 14.00 -4.46
C ILE A 39 10.20 14.77 -3.17
N ALA A 40 9.42 14.59 -2.10
CA ALA A 40 9.67 15.23 -0.82
C ALA A 40 11.03 14.80 -0.22
N LEU A 41 11.39 13.52 -0.32
CA LEU A 41 12.73 13.03 0.06
C LEU A 41 13.82 13.67 -0.80
N ARG A 42 13.62 13.78 -2.12
CA ARG A 42 14.58 14.40 -3.05
C ARG A 42 14.77 15.90 -2.88
N LEU A 43 13.81 16.60 -2.28
CA LEU A 43 13.99 18.00 -1.87
C LEU A 43 15.00 18.13 -0.73
N VAL A 44 15.23 17.07 0.04
CA VAL A 44 16.24 17.00 1.12
C VAL A 44 17.56 16.42 0.57
N ASP A 45 17.50 15.27 -0.10
CA ASP A 45 18.65 14.64 -0.75
C ASP A 45 18.30 14.22 -2.19
N PRO A 46 18.78 14.93 -3.22
CA PRO A 46 18.41 14.66 -4.60
C PRO A 46 18.89 13.30 -5.13
N LEU A 47 19.83 12.63 -4.45
CA LEU A 47 20.35 11.32 -4.85
C LEU A 47 19.53 10.15 -4.32
N VAL A 48 18.59 10.40 -3.40
CA VAL A 48 17.77 9.34 -2.82
C VAL A 48 16.78 8.78 -3.87
N SER A 49 16.62 7.47 -3.83
CA SER A 49 15.53 6.76 -4.49
C SER A 49 14.78 5.96 -3.44
N LEU A 50 13.46 5.88 -3.57
CA LEU A 50 12.67 5.10 -2.63
C LEU A 50 12.83 3.59 -2.94
N PRO A 51 13.32 2.77 -1.99
CA PRO A 51 13.36 1.33 -2.18
C PRO A 51 11.94 0.74 -2.16
N TYR A 52 11.80 -0.53 -2.52
CA TYR A 52 10.55 -1.26 -2.38
C TYR A 52 10.72 -2.47 -1.46
N TRP A 53 9.63 -2.85 -0.80
CA TRP A 53 9.50 -4.07 -0.01
C TRP A 53 8.91 -5.17 -0.89
N ASP A 54 9.70 -6.20 -1.18
CA ASP A 54 9.22 -7.41 -1.85
C ASP A 54 8.54 -8.34 -0.85
N THR A 55 7.22 -8.20 -0.70
CA THR A 55 6.43 -9.07 0.18
C THR A 55 6.41 -10.52 -0.30
N THR A 56 6.73 -10.81 -1.57
CA THR A 56 6.74 -12.19 -2.05
C THR A 56 7.91 -13.00 -1.47
N LEU A 57 9.02 -12.33 -1.16
CA LEU A 57 10.14 -12.91 -0.41
C LEU A 57 9.78 -13.08 1.06
N GLU A 58 9.09 -12.11 1.65
CA GLU A 58 8.61 -12.17 3.03
C GLU A 58 7.66 -13.37 3.23
N GLY A 59 6.69 -13.54 2.32
CA GLY A 59 5.74 -14.64 2.35
C GLY A 59 6.34 -16.02 2.06
N ALA A 60 7.60 -16.09 1.61
CA ALA A 60 8.32 -17.34 1.41
C ALA A 60 9.06 -17.81 2.67
N LEU A 61 9.18 -16.96 3.69
CA LEU A 61 9.85 -17.31 4.94
C LEU A 61 8.93 -18.17 5.82
N ALA A 62 9.49 -19.25 6.37
CA ALA A 62 8.76 -20.17 7.25
C ALA A 62 8.52 -19.59 8.65
N ASP A 63 9.27 -18.55 9.04
CA ASP A 63 9.18 -17.92 10.36
C ASP A 63 9.48 -16.43 10.25
N VAL A 64 8.65 -15.65 10.94
CA VAL A 64 8.73 -14.18 11.07
C VAL A 64 9.99 -13.70 11.81
N ARG A 65 10.82 -14.59 12.32
CA ARG A 65 12.12 -14.24 12.93
C ARG A 65 13.26 -14.14 11.91
N TYR A 66 13.06 -14.64 10.69
CA TYR A 66 14.08 -14.59 9.62
C TYR A 66 14.00 -13.34 8.75
N LEU A 67 13.17 -12.39 9.14
CA LEU A 67 12.86 -11.21 8.35
C LEU A 67 14.02 -10.22 8.42
N SER A 68 14.63 -9.94 7.28
CA SER A 68 15.77 -9.00 7.20
C SER A 68 15.36 -7.55 7.43
N LEU A 69 14.10 -7.21 7.15
CA LEU A 69 13.59 -5.83 7.15
C LEU A 69 13.37 -5.26 8.56
N TRP A 70 13.01 -6.09 9.53
CA TRP A 70 12.64 -5.68 10.90
C TRP A 70 13.83 -5.70 11.86
N THR A 71 14.91 -5.06 11.41
CA THR A 71 16.15 -4.89 12.16
C THR A 71 16.35 -3.42 12.51
N ALA A 72 17.17 -3.13 13.51
CA ALA A 72 17.51 -1.76 13.86
C ALA A 72 18.19 -0.99 12.70
N GLU A 73 18.87 -1.69 11.79
CA GLU A 73 19.55 -1.08 10.64
C GLU A 73 18.58 -0.60 9.56
N LEU A 74 17.48 -1.34 9.37
CA LEU A 74 16.47 -1.03 8.35
C LEU A 74 15.25 -0.37 8.98
N MET A 75 14.16 -1.12 9.19
CA MET A 75 12.87 -0.53 9.54
C MET A 75 12.64 -0.39 11.05
N GLY A 76 13.60 -0.74 11.89
CA GLY A 76 13.46 -0.82 13.33
C GLY A 76 12.97 -2.21 13.77
N SER A 77 13.58 -2.71 14.84
CA SER A 77 13.26 -4.02 15.41
C SER A 77 12.10 -3.94 16.39
N THR A 78 11.04 -4.66 16.09
CA THR A 78 9.94 -5.03 16.99
C THR A 78 9.19 -6.20 16.37
N MET A 79 8.68 -7.10 17.21
CA MET A 79 7.72 -8.13 16.77
C MET A 79 6.30 -7.79 17.21
N ASN A 80 6.17 -7.07 18.33
CA ASN A 80 4.90 -6.72 18.94
C ASN A 80 5.13 -5.51 19.84
N GLY A 81 4.44 -4.41 19.56
CA GLY A 81 4.54 -3.16 20.30
C GLY A 81 5.41 -2.10 19.62
N ALA A 82 5.84 -1.13 20.42
CA ALA A 82 6.45 0.10 19.93
C ALA A 82 7.80 -0.13 19.22
N VAL A 83 8.03 0.61 18.14
CA VAL A 83 9.32 0.66 17.45
C VAL A 83 10.27 1.55 18.25
N THR A 84 11.21 0.93 18.95
CA THR A 84 12.13 1.62 19.88
C THR A 84 13.59 1.65 19.38
N SER A 85 13.85 1.17 18.16
CA SER A 85 15.19 1.05 17.58
C SER A 85 15.29 1.57 16.14
N GLY A 86 16.51 1.83 15.69
CA GLY A 86 16.81 2.25 14.32
C GLY A 86 16.45 3.71 14.00
N ALA A 87 16.32 3.99 12.69
CA ALA A 87 15.99 5.32 12.17
C ALA A 87 14.60 5.82 12.60
N PHE A 88 13.69 4.88 12.89
CA PHE A 88 12.30 5.17 13.24
C PHE A 88 12.02 5.10 14.74
N ARG A 89 13.06 5.00 15.59
CA ARG A 89 12.89 5.10 17.04
C ARG A 89 12.29 6.45 17.40
N GLY A 90 11.25 6.45 18.25
CA GLY A 90 10.59 7.68 18.69
C GLY A 90 9.66 8.32 17.64
N TRP A 91 9.43 7.66 16.50
CA TRP A 91 8.32 8.01 15.63
C TRP A 91 6.99 7.79 16.33
N THR A 92 6.00 8.61 15.96
CA THR A 92 4.71 8.65 16.63
C THR A 92 3.57 8.30 15.69
N ALA A 93 2.57 7.61 16.25
CA ALA A 93 1.26 7.44 15.66
C ALA A 93 0.55 8.79 15.46
N ILE A 94 -0.58 8.76 14.75
CA ILE A 94 -1.47 9.93 14.62
C ILE A 94 -1.94 10.50 15.96
N THR A 95 -1.98 9.67 17.01
CA THR A 95 -2.38 10.06 18.38
C THR A 95 -1.27 10.75 19.17
N GLY A 96 -0.04 10.79 18.64
CA GLY A 96 1.16 11.21 19.37
C GLY A 96 1.77 10.13 20.27
N ALA A 97 1.14 8.95 20.38
CA ALA A 97 1.74 7.79 21.04
C ALA A 97 2.91 7.22 20.20
N PRO A 98 3.83 6.43 20.79
CA PRO A 98 4.87 5.74 20.02
C PRO A 98 4.26 4.85 18.92
N MET A 99 4.87 4.86 17.74
CA MET A 99 4.47 4.02 16.61
C MET A 99 4.61 2.52 16.94
N VAL A 100 3.58 1.71 16.68
CA VAL A 100 3.51 0.27 16.99
C VAL A 100 3.46 -0.61 15.73
N ARG A 101 4.03 -1.82 15.84
CA ARG A 101 3.82 -2.91 14.87
C ARG A 101 3.58 -4.22 15.60
N ASN A 102 2.77 -5.10 15.00
CA ASN A 102 2.37 -6.40 15.56
C ASN A 102 2.54 -7.50 14.50
N LEU A 103 3.79 -7.72 14.10
CA LEU A 103 4.15 -8.57 12.95
C LEU A 103 3.58 -9.98 13.07
N GLY A 104 2.80 -10.40 12.07
CA GLY A 104 2.23 -11.74 11.97
C GLY A 104 1.09 -12.03 12.94
N ARG A 105 0.69 -11.07 13.79
CA ARG A 105 -0.29 -11.30 14.86
C ARG A 105 -1.72 -11.36 14.35
N ASP A 106 -2.09 -10.39 13.50
CA ASP A 106 -3.46 -10.27 12.97
C ASP A 106 -3.62 -11.04 11.65
N SER A 107 -2.53 -11.24 10.91
CA SER A 107 -2.44 -12.15 9.75
C SER A 107 -1.05 -12.76 9.66
N GLY A 108 -0.95 -14.08 9.51
CA GLY A 108 0.31 -14.79 9.27
C GLY A 108 0.79 -14.76 7.81
N ARG A 109 0.07 -14.09 6.91
CA ARG A 109 0.43 -13.96 5.49
C ARG A 109 0.53 -12.51 5.05
N VAL A 110 1.44 -12.27 4.13
CA VAL A 110 1.50 -11.09 3.28
C VAL A 110 0.96 -11.41 1.88
N LEU A 111 0.98 -10.42 0.98
CA LEU A 111 0.86 -10.67 -0.44
C LEU A 111 2.01 -11.57 -0.90
N ASN A 112 1.67 -12.73 -1.45
CA ASN A 112 2.65 -13.75 -1.84
C ASN A 112 2.79 -13.89 -3.37
N SER A 113 3.70 -14.75 -3.81
CA SER A 113 3.97 -15.02 -5.24
C SER A 113 2.74 -15.50 -6.02
N ASN A 114 1.78 -16.17 -5.37
CA ASN A 114 0.54 -16.59 -6.01
C ASN A 114 -0.38 -15.40 -6.29
N ASP A 115 -0.56 -14.52 -5.30
CA ASP A 115 -1.34 -13.29 -5.45
C ASP A 115 -0.76 -12.40 -6.56
N ARG A 116 0.58 -12.23 -6.55
CA ARG A 116 1.30 -11.51 -7.61
C ARG A 116 1.06 -12.13 -8.98
N ARG A 117 1.14 -13.46 -9.10
CA ARG A 117 0.91 -14.18 -10.37
C ARG A 117 -0.52 -13.98 -10.88
N LEU A 118 -1.51 -14.07 -9.99
CA LEU A 118 -2.92 -13.85 -10.35
C LEU A 118 -3.14 -12.42 -10.84
N ALA A 119 -2.66 -11.43 -10.09
CA ALA A 119 -2.74 -10.03 -10.47
C ALA A 119 -2.07 -9.73 -11.83
N LEU A 120 -0.85 -10.20 -12.03
CA LEU A 120 -0.14 -10.05 -13.30
C LEU A 120 -0.79 -10.85 -14.44
N GLY A 121 -1.57 -11.88 -14.12
CA GLY A 121 -2.35 -12.68 -15.07
C GLY A 121 -3.55 -11.94 -15.67
N LYS A 122 -4.15 -10.99 -14.93
CA LYS A 122 -5.38 -10.30 -15.31
C LYS A 122 -5.21 -9.39 -16.54
N THR A 123 -6.03 -9.63 -17.58
CA THR A 123 -6.00 -8.94 -18.88
C THR A 123 -7.04 -7.84 -19.01
N ARG A 124 -8.14 -7.94 -18.26
CA ARG A 124 -9.21 -6.94 -18.19
C ARG A 124 -8.81 -5.82 -17.24
N ILE A 125 -9.02 -4.57 -17.62
CA ILE A 125 -8.59 -3.41 -16.83
C ILE A 125 -9.36 -3.33 -15.51
N GLU A 126 -10.66 -3.64 -15.55
CA GLU A 126 -11.58 -3.69 -14.42
C GLU A 126 -11.29 -4.84 -13.44
N SER A 127 -10.48 -5.82 -13.83
CA SER A 127 -10.03 -6.89 -12.92
C SER A 127 -8.81 -6.44 -12.11
N VAL A 128 -8.00 -5.53 -12.67
CA VAL A 128 -6.75 -5.05 -12.07
C VAL A 128 -7.04 -3.79 -11.27
N MET A 129 -7.66 -2.80 -11.90
CA MET A 129 -8.21 -1.60 -11.30
C MET A 129 -9.66 -1.91 -10.89
N ALA A 130 -9.80 -2.74 -9.86
CA ALA A 130 -11.07 -3.35 -9.49
C ALA A 130 -12.01 -2.40 -8.74
N PHE A 131 -13.31 -2.67 -8.89
CA PHE A 131 -14.34 -2.14 -8.01
C PHE A 131 -14.46 -3.07 -6.80
N THR A 132 -13.90 -2.65 -5.67
CA THR A 132 -13.79 -3.48 -4.44
C THR A 132 -14.87 -3.19 -3.41
N SER A 133 -15.66 -2.12 -3.60
CA SER A 133 -16.82 -1.77 -2.78
C SER A 133 -18.05 -1.45 -3.65
N THR A 134 -18.53 -2.47 -4.37
CA THR A 134 -19.66 -2.32 -5.30
C THR A 134 -20.98 -2.11 -4.55
N ARG A 135 -21.88 -1.30 -5.13
CA ARG A 135 -23.23 -1.08 -4.60
C ARG A 135 -24.26 -1.87 -5.41
N VAL A 136 -25.47 -2.00 -4.88
CA VAL A 136 -26.59 -2.61 -5.59
C VAL A 136 -26.76 -1.94 -6.96
N GLY A 137 -26.73 -2.74 -8.02
CA GLY A 137 -26.83 -2.27 -9.40
C GLY A 137 -25.49 -2.11 -10.15
N CYS A 138 -24.35 -2.32 -9.50
CA CYS A 138 -23.07 -2.38 -10.20
C CYS A 138 -23.01 -3.61 -11.13
N PRO A 139 -22.68 -3.46 -12.44
CA PRO A 139 -22.56 -4.59 -13.36
C PRO A 139 -21.25 -5.39 -13.19
N TYR A 140 -20.29 -4.89 -12.42
CA TYR A 140 -19.02 -5.56 -12.15
C TYR A 140 -19.10 -6.37 -10.87
N ALA A 141 -18.65 -7.62 -10.92
CA ALA A 141 -18.52 -8.46 -9.73
C ALA A 141 -17.26 -8.08 -8.93
N ILE A 142 -17.31 -8.28 -7.61
CA ILE A 142 -16.12 -8.14 -6.76
C ILE A 142 -15.20 -9.32 -7.05
N GLU A 143 -13.99 -9.02 -7.52
CA GLU A 143 -12.93 -10.02 -7.72
C GLU A 143 -12.07 -10.11 -6.45
N TRP A 144 -12.26 -11.15 -5.64
CA TRP A 144 -11.58 -11.28 -4.34
C TRP A 144 -10.05 -11.47 -4.43
N ASP A 145 -9.53 -11.82 -5.60
CA ASP A 145 -8.11 -11.97 -5.90
C ASP A 145 -7.51 -10.71 -6.57
N ASN A 146 -8.14 -9.54 -6.40
CA ASN A 146 -7.62 -8.27 -6.91
C ASN A 146 -6.41 -7.74 -6.08
N LEU A 147 -5.70 -6.79 -6.67
CA LEU A 147 -4.47 -6.22 -6.08
C LEU A 147 -4.70 -5.44 -4.78
N GLU A 148 -5.83 -4.75 -4.62
CA GLU A 148 -6.12 -3.98 -3.40
C GLU A 148 -6.30 -4.93 -2.19
N PHE A 149 -7.05 -6.02 -2.36
CA PHE A 149 -7.19 -7.02 -1.30
C PHE A 149 -5.90 -7.79 -1.04
N ALA A 150 -5.17 -8.16 -2.09
CA ALA A 150 -3.88 -8.81 -1.93
C ALA A 150 -2.90 -7.92 -1.14
N HIS A 151 -2.83 -6.63 -1.48
CA HIS A 151 -2.05 -5.63 -0.77
C HIS A 151 -2.46 -5.52 0.71
N GLY A 152 -3.77 -5.56 0.97
CA GLY A 152 -4.34 -5.55 2.32
C GLY A 152 -3.81 -6.65 3.24
N TYR A 153 -3.44 -7.83 2.72
CA TYR A 153 -2.82 -8.87 3.56
C TYR A 153 -1.52 -8.39 4.22
N SER A 154 -0.76 -7.56 3.51
CA SER A 154 0.52 -7.09 3.99
C SER A 154 0.37 -5.97 5.03
N HIS A 155 -0.68 -5.15 4.92
CA HIS A 155 -1.10 -4.22 5.97
C HIS A 155 -1.41 -4.94 7.28
N VAL A 156 -2.29 -5.95 7.20
CA VAL A 156 -2.72 -6.73 8.38
C VAL A 156 -1.56 -7.56 8.94
N TYR A 157 -0.62 -8.00 8.10
CA TYR A 157 0.59 -8.69 8.55
C TYR A 157 1.47 -7.80 9.42
N VAL A 158 1.71 -6.54 9.03
CA VAL A 158 2.50 -5.62 9.86
C VAL A 158 1.75 -5.28 11.15
N GLY A 159 0.43 -5.11 11.05
CA GLY A 159 -0.43 -4.77 12.19
C GLY A 159 -0.07 -3.41 12.79
N GLY A 160 -0.57 -3.14 14.01
CA GLY A 160 -0.39 -1.84 14.64
C GLY A 160 -0.90 -0.72 13.74
N GLU A 161 -0.04 0.23 13.41
CA GLU A 161 -0.38 1.41 12.62
C GLU A 161 -0.80 1.02 11.21
N MET A 162 -0.19 -0.03 10.65
CA MET A 162 -0.52 -0.53 9.31
C MET A 162 -1.88 -1.24 9.23
N LEU A 163 -2.53 -1.55 10.36
CA LEU A 163 -3.79 -2.29 10.38
C LEU A 163 -4.97 -1.49 9.81
N GLU A 164 -5.04 -0.19 10.14
CA GLU A 164 -6.16 0.66 9.80
C GLU A 164 -5.79 1.66 8.69
N GLN A 165 -6.71 1.88 7.74
CA GLN A 165 -6.51 2.80 6.62
C GLN A 165 -6.15 4.23 7.08
N HIS A 166 -6.73 4.67 8.19
CA HIS A 166 -6.55 6.03 8.71
C HIS A 166 -5.25 6.21 9.53
N THR A 167 -4.49 5.14 9.78
CA THR A 167 -3.23 5.18 10.53
C THR A 167 -2.03 4.66 9.75
N ALA A 168 -2.25 3.85 8.71
CA ALA A 168 -1.17 3.11 8.05
C ALA A 168 -0.03 3.98 7.52
N ALA A 169 -0.34 5.15 6.96
CA ALA A 169 0.68 6.06 6.45
C ALA A 169 1.53 6.75 7.54
N PHE A 170 1.26 6.54 8.83
CA PHE A 170 2.14 6.96 9.93
C PHE A 170 3.29 5.98 10.16
N ASP A 171 3.22 4.76 9.60
CA ASP A 171 4.35 3.85 9.54
C ASP A 171 5.11 4.01 8.21
N PRO A 172 6.42 4.34 8.23
CA PRO A 172 7.17 4.59 7.01
C PRO A 172 7.30 3.36 6.11
N ILE A 173 7.02 2.14 6.61
CA ILE A 173 6.93 0.94 5.76
C ILE A 173 5.85 1.06 4.68
N PHE A 174 4.80 1.85 4.93
CA PHE A 174 3.70 2.12 3.99
C PHE A 174 4.21 2.54 2.61
N PHE A 175 5.27 3.33 2.57
CA PHE A 175 5.75 3.92 1.32
C PHE A 175 6.60 2.95 0.49
N LEU A 176 7.01 1.81 1.04
CA LEU A 176 7.86 0.85 0.32
C LEU A 176 7.04 -0.12 -0.57
N TYR A 177 5.74 0.07 -0.74
CA TYR A 177 4.93 -0.78 -1.60
C TYR A 177 4.93 -0.32 -3.06
N SER A 178 5.24 -1.22 -4.00
CA SER A 178 5.05 -0.92 -5.43
C SER A 178 4.78 -2.17 -6.25
N MET A 179 3.50 -2.47 -6.49
CA MET A 179 3.08 -3.57 -7.38
C MET A 179 2.36 -3.13 -8.64
N TRP A 180 1.88 -1.89 -8.67
CA TRP A 180 1.22 -1.33 -9.85
C TRP A 180 2.17 -1.24 -11.05
N GLU A 181 3.41 -0.82 -10.80
CA GLU A 181 4.38 -0.55 -11.86
C GLU A 181 4.77 -1.84 -12.62
N ASP A 182 4.91 -2.96 -11.91
CA ASP A 182 5.14 -4.29 -12.49
C ASP A 182 4.02 -4.68 -13.47
N TRP A 183 2.76 -4.56 -13.05
CA TRP A 183 1.62 -4.86 -13.91
C TRP A 183 1.57 -3.92 -15.13
N ARG A 184 1.78 -2.61 -14.90
CA ARG A 184 1.75 -1.59 -15.94
C ARG A 184 2.82 -1.82 -17.00
N ILE A 185 4.03 -2.21 -16.61
CA ILE A 185 5.11 -2.57 -17.54
C ILE A 185 4.76 -3.83 -18.34
N ALA A 186 4.21 -4.85 -17.67
CA ALA A 186 3.88 -6.12 -18.29
C ALA A 186 2.66 -6.07 -19.24
N ARG A 187 1.68 -5.19 -18.99
CA ARG A 187 0.35 -5.23 -19.65
C ARG A 187 -0.08 -3.95 -20.34
N GLN A 188 0.46 -2.78 -20.00
CA GLN A 188 0.06 -1.50 -20.60
C GLN A 188 1.16 -0.92 -21.52
N PRO A 189 1.07 -1.16 -22.86
CA PRO A 189 1.92 -0.48 -23.81
C PRO A 189 1.74 1.05 -23.74
N ARG A 190 2.74 1.80 -24.21
CA ARG A 190 2.83 3.25 -23.96
C ARG A 190 1.61 4.03 -24.45
N ASN A 191 0.99 3.59 -25.54
CA ASN A 191 -0.19 4.21 -26.15
C ASN A 191 -1.50 3.98 -25.38
N THR A 192 -1.63 2.91 -24.60
CA THR A 192 -2.85 2.61 -23.84
C THR A 192 -2.86 3.21 -22.44
N ARG A 193 -1.68 3.52 -21.87
CA ARG A 193 -1.53 4.12 -20.54
C ARG A 193 -2.42 5.34 -20.28
N PRO A 194 -2.67 6.26 -21.23
CA PRO A 194 -3.52 7.43 -20.97
C PRO A 194 -5.03 7.13 -21.02
N VAL A 195 -5.44 5.98 -21.56
CA VAL A 195 -6.85 5.71 -21.91
C VAL A 195 -7.41 4.41 -21.34
N ALA A 196 -6.56 3.46 -20.94
CA ALA A 196 -6.98 2.17 -20.41
C ALA A 196 -7.27 2.28 -18.90
N TYR A 197 -8.44 2.84 -18.58
CA TYR A 197 -8.98 2.95 -17.24
C TYR A 197 -10.41 2.42 -17.21
N PRO A 198 -10.88 1.85 -16.09
CA PRO A 198 -12.29 1.53 -15.92
C PRO A 198 -13.14 2.81 -16.05
N PRO A 199 -14.34 2.72 -16.64
CA PRO A 199 -15.22 3.87 -16.75
C PRO A 199 -15.72 4.29 -15.36
N ASN A 200 -15.93 5.60 -15.17
CA ASN A 200 -16.60 6.10 -13.98
C ASN A 200 -18.00 5.49 -13.89
N ASN A 201 -18.30 4.82 -12.78
CA ASN A 201 -19.59 4.20 -12.56
C ASN A 201 -20.07 4.45 -11.11
N PRO A 202 -21.00 5.40 -10.90
CA PRO A 202 -21.54 5.71 -9.57
C PRO A 202 -22.27 4.56 -8.87
N ALA A 203 -22.65 3.51 -9.62
CA ALA A 203 -23.19 2.28 -9.03
C ALA A 203 -22.09 1.38 -8.44
N CYS A 204 -20.83 1.58 -8.83
CA CYS A 204 -19.70 0.71 -8.47
C CYS A 204 -18.67 1.36 -7.55
N SER A 205 -18.59 2.69 -7.53
CA SER A 205 -17.70 3.45 -6.65
C SER A 205 -18.27 4.85 -6.40
N SER A 206 -17.73 5.56 -5.40
CA SER A 206 -18.08 6.97 -5.22
C SER A 206 -17.64 7.82 -6.42
N VAL A 207 -18.22 9.01 -6.59
CA VAL A 207 -17.85 9.95 -7.68
C VAL A 207 -16.39 10.41 -7.61
N ALA A 208 -15.70 10.12 -6.51
CA ALA A 208 -14.32 10.47 -6.33
C ALA A 208 -13.34 9.42 -6.88
N HIS A 209 -13.77 8.20 -7.23
CA HIS A 209 -12.88 7.16 -7.81
C HIS A 209 -12.93 7.14 -9.33
#